data_AF-A0A060YCN4-F1
#
_entry.id   AF-A0A060YCN4-F1
#
_cell.length_a   1.000
_cell.length_b   1.000
_cell.length_c   1.000
_cell.angle_alpha   90.00
_cell.angle_beta   90.00
_cell.angle_gamma   90.00
#
_symmetry.space_group_name_H-M   'P 1'
#
loop_
_entity.id
_entity.type
_entity.pdbx_description
1 polymer ?
#
loop_
_entity_poly.entity_id
_entity_poly.type
_entity_poly.pdbx_seq_one_letter_code
_entity_poly.pdbx_strand_id
1 'polypeptide(L)'
;MSDISDDDNEISFTVKFLGRVEVVRSEGMQVLNEAIQSLKMPDKESSAKVQKKNKVSLFLSMSGIDILEHKTKFMLYTCPLSSVSFCAVIPTTPKVFGFVAKHPAADMYHCYLFQSKKFSHLLVSIIGDAFRATKREESLRGGGRDLIVEALRHKNKLLQRENAELRMRLSASGDPLLQNRHKIYRLQFATAHGDKDCTFWRNVLWSDETKIELFGHNDHRYVWRKKGEACKPKNTIPTVKHGGGSIMWGRFAAIGTGALQKIDGIMR
;
A
#
# COMPACT_ATOMS: atom_id res chain seq x y z
N MET A 1 -15.58 -10.99 -31.31
CA MET A 1 -15.69 -10.69 -29.87
C MET A 1 -14.64 -9.64 -29.58
N SER A 2 -15.07 -8.39 -29.51
CA SER A 2 -14.21 -7.25 -29.22
C SER A 2 -13.72 -7.33 -27.78
N ASP A 3 -12.41 -7.38 -27.60
CA ASP A 3 -11.72 -7.01 -26.36
C ASP A 3 -12.13 -5.57 -26.02
N ILE A 4 -13.13 -5.44 -25.15
CA ILE A 4 -13.33 -4.21 -24.40
C ILE A 4 -12.38 -4.35 -23.23
N SER A 5 -11.19 -3.76 -23.37
CA SER A 5 -10.39 -3.40 -22.22
C SER A 5 -11.31 -2.55 -21.32
N ASP A 6 -11.64 -3.07 -20.14
CA ASP A 6 -12.09 -2.26 -19.00
C ASP A 6 -10.93 -1.32 -18.63
N ASP A 7 -10.65 -0.35 -19.47
CA ASP A 7 -10.02 0.91 -19.08
C ASP A 7 -11.15 1.69 -18.39
N ASP A 8 -11.58 1.15 -17.24
CA ASP A 8 -12.60 1.74 -16.39
C ASP A 8 -12.19 3.19 -16.17
N ASN A 9 -13.09 4.11 -16.49
CA ASN A 9 -12.95 5.55 -16.30
C ASN A 9 -12.57 5.88 -14.84
N GLU A 10 -11.29 5.75 -14.49
CA GLU A 10 -10.82 5.98 -13.15
C GLU A 10 -10.67 7.50 -12.97
N ILE A 11 -11.73 8.11 -12.42
CA ILE A 11 -11.77 9.56 -12.18
C ILE A 11 -10.74 9.89 -11.10
N SER A 12 -9.56 10.34 -11.55
CA SER A 12 -8.44 10.68 -10.70
C SER A 12 -8.03 12.15 -10.85
N PHE A 13 -7.78 12.81 -9.73
CA PHE A 13 -7.40 14.21 -9.70
C PHE A 13 -6.10 14.41 -8.92
N THR A 14 -5.11 15.02 -9.57
CA THR A 14 -3.89 15.43 -8.88
C THR A 14 -4.11 16.77 -8.17
N VAL A 15 -4.02 16.76 -6.85
CA VAL A 15 -4.19 17.94 -6.00
C VAL A 15 -3.06 18.05 -4.98
N LYS A 16 -2.92 19.21 -4.35
CA LYS A 16 -1.97 19.39 -3.25
C LYS A 16 -2.66 19.07 -1.93
N PHE A 17 -2.09 18.15 -1.15
CA PHE A 17 -2.57 17.87 0.20
C PHE A 17 -2.07 18.94 1.18
N LEU A 18 -2.99 19.49 1.98
CA LEU A 18 -2.66 20.47 3.02
C LEU A 18 -2.51 19.80 4.38
N GLY A 19 -3.33 18.79 4.67
CA GLY A 19 -3.25 18.02 5.91
C GLY A 19 -4.57 17.34 6.27
N ARG A 20 -4.49 16.55 7.34
CA ARG A 20 -5.61 15.92 8.05
C ARG A 20 -5.66 16.50 9.45
N VAL A 21 -6.83 16.90 9.92
CA VAL A 21 -7.05 17.46 11.25
C VAL A 21 -8.18 16.69 11.91
N GLU A 22 -8.04 16.34 13.18
CA GLU A 22 -9.14 15.81 13.98
C GLU A 22 -10.13 16.92 14.32
N VAL A 23 -11.42 16.64 14.16
CA VAL A 23 -12.49 17.63 14.34
C VAL A 23 -13.63 17.04 15.16
N VAL A 24 -14.26 17.89 15.95
CA VAL A 24 -15.35 17.50 16.86
C VAL A 24 -16.69 17.38 16.13
N ARG A 25 -16.91 18.24 15.11
CA ARG A 25 -18.17 18.31 14.36
C ARG A 25 -18.07 17.56 13.03
N SER A 26 -19.15 16.89 12.66
CA SER A 26 -19.27 16.17 11.38
C SER A 26 -19.56 17.07 10.18
N GLU A 27 -20.09 18.28 10.40
CA GLU A 27 -20.47 19.20 9.33
C GLU A 27 -20.35 20.68 9.72
N GLY A 28 -20.39 21.54 8.71
CA GLY A 28 -20.37 22.99 8.87
C GLY A 28 -19.09 23.64 8.36
N MET A 29 -19.23 24.86 7.83
CA MET A 29 -18.10 25.62 7.29
C MET A 29 -17.07 25.99 8.38
N GLN A 30 -17.51 26.14 9.63
CA GLN A 30 -16.58 26.42 10.75
C GLN A 30 -15.52 25.33 10.87
N VAL A 31 -15.89 24.06 10.64
CA VAL A 31 -14.98 22.90 10.73
C VAL A 31 -13.79 23.05 9.79
N LEU A 32 -14.04 23.42 8.53
CA LEU A 32 -12.96 23.61 7.54
C LEU A 32 -12.09 24.83 7.86
N ASN A 33 -12.69 25.92 8.34
CA ASN A 33 -11.96 27.13 8.69
C ASN A 33 -11.04 26.91 9.90
N GLU A 34 -11.55 26.28 10.96
CA GLU A 34 -10.78 25.91 12.16
C GLU A 34 -9.64 24.96 11.81
N ALA A 35 -9.90 23.92 11.01
CA ALA A 35 -8.88 22.98 10.58
C ALA A 35 -7.76 23.67 9.78
N ILE A 36 -8.07 24.64 8.92
CA ILE A 36 -7.04 25.42 8.22
C ILE A 36 -6.23 26.33 9.12
N GLN A 37 -6.86 26.91 10.14
CA GLN A 37 -6.14 27.72 11.11
C GLN A 37 -5.18 26.84 11.93
N SER A 38 -5.63 25.65 12.35
CA SER A 38 -4.79 24.66 13.01
C SER A 38 -3.57 24.26 12.16
N LEU A 39 -3.75 24.07 10.85
CA LEU A 39 -2.63 23.76 9.95
C LEU A 39 -1.69 24.96 9.68
N LYS A 40 -2.11 26.19 9.95
CA LYS A 40 -1.30 27.41 9.78
C LYS A 40 -0.45 27.74 11.02
N MET A 41 -0.87 27.29 12.19
CA MET A 41 -0.14 27.46 13.44
C MET A 41 0.74 26.22 13.64
N PRO A 42 2.06 26.27 13.43
CA PRO A 42 2.91 25.14 13.73
C PRO A 42 3.01 24.99 15.24
N ASP A 43 2.31 24.02 15.81
CA ASP A 43 2.47 23.69 17.23
C ASP A 43 3.80 22.98 17.46
N LYS A 44 4.52 23.42 18.49
CA LYS A 44 5.83 22.90 18.91
C LYS A 44 5.68 21.65 19.79
N GLU A 45 4.84 20.68 19.46
CA GLU A 45 4.78 19.44 20.25
C GLU A 45 4.02 18.31 19.53
N SER A 46 4.58 17.83 18.43
CA SER A 46 4.39 16.45 17.98
C SER A 46 5.46 16.09 16.96
N SER A 47 6.48 15.41 17.46
CA SER A 47 7.47 14.71 16.66
C SER A 47 6.82 13.58 15.85
N ALA A 48 6.30 13.88 14.67
CA ALA A 48 6.10 12.88 13.61
C ALA A 48 5.95 13.56 12.24
N LYS A 49 7.10 13.85 11.63
CA LYS A 49 7.26 14.25 10.22
C LYS A 49 6.52 15.54 9.86
N VAL A 50 7.28 16.65 9.77
CA VAL A 50 6.99 17.76 8.86
C VAL A 50 6.69 17.15 7.48
N GLN A 51 5.41 16.92 7.18
CA GLN A 51 5.02 16.37 5.90
C GLN A 51 5.27 17.46 4.87
N LYS A 52 6.30 17.23 4.04
CA LYS A 52 6.49 17.96 2.78
C LYS A 52 5.12 18.13 2.11
N LYS A 53 4.89 19.31 1.53
CA LYS A 53 3.72 19.64 0.69
C LYS A 53 3.58 18.57 -0.42
N ASN A 54 2.90 17.47 -0.13
CA ASN A 54 2.87 16.32 -1.01
C ASN A 54 1.71 16.46 -1.97
N LYS A 55 2.03 16.36 -3.27
CA LYS A 55 1.01 16.12 -4.29
C LYS A 55 0.42 14.75 -4.03
N VAL A 56 -0.90 14.66 -4.08
CA VAL A 56 -1.66 13.42 -3.95
C VAL A 56 -2.55 13.25 -5.17
N SER A 57 -2.87 11.99 -5.49
CA SER A 57 -3.90 11.61 -6.44
C SER A 57 -5.14 11.25 -5.65
N LEU A 58 -6.24 11.98 -5.86
CA LEU A 58 -7.56 11.65 -5.34
C LEU A 58 -8.26 10.75 -6.34
N PHE A 59 -8.64 9.56 -5.92
CA PHE A 59 -9.44 8.62 -6.68
C PHE A 59 -10.84 8.55 -6.10
N LEU A 60 -11.84 8.78 -6.96
CA LEU A 60 -13.24 8.79 -6.58
C LEU A 60 -13.92 7.58 -7.20
N SER A 61 -14.50 6.73 -6.35
CA SER A 61 -15.28 5.57 -6.77
C SER A 61 -16.68 5.61 -6.13
N MET A 62 -17.59 4.75 -6.57
CA MET A 62 -18.89 4.57 -5.90
C MET A 62 -18.77 4.05 -4.46
N SER A 63 -17.60 3.53 -4.06
CA SER A 63 -17.38 2.97 -2.72
C SER A 63 -16.72 3.93 -1.74
N GLY A 64 -15.93 4.87 -2.22
CA GLY A 64 -15.05 5.66 -1.37
C GLY A 64 -14.15 6.62 -2.12
N ILE A 65 -13.49 7.44 -1.32
CA ILE A 65 -12.45 8.39 -1.72
C ILE A 65 -11.11 7.84 -1.27
N ASP A 66 -10.25 7.56 -2.23
CA ASP A 66 -8.90 7.06 -2.00
C ASP A 66 -7.88 8.19 -2.22
N ILE A 67 -6.98 8.38 -1.26
CA ILE A 67 -5.96 9.43 -1.27
C ILE A 67 -4.59 8.76 -1.40
N LEU A 68 -3.98 8.86 -2.57
CA LEU A 68 -2.71 8.20 -2.89
C LEU A 68 -1.57 9.23 -2.97
N GLU A 69 -0.37 8.85 -2.55
CA GLU A 69 0.83 9.63 -2.82
C GLU A 69 1.08 9.68 -4.34
N HIS A 70 1.33 10.88 -4.89
CA HIS A 70 1.38 11.06 -6.35
C HIS A 70 2.47 10.24 -7.06
N LYS A 71 3.65 10.08 -6.44
CA LYS A 71 4.82 9.43 -7.05
C LYS A 71 4.75 7.91 -6.98
N THR A 72 4.56 7.37 -5.78
CA THR A 72 4.60 5.93 -5.48
C THR A 72 3.25 5.27 -5.69
N LYS A 73 2.17 6.07 -5.78
CA LYS A 73 0.79 5.59 -5.72
C LYS A 73 0.47 4.83 -4.42
N PHE A 74 1.27 5.04 -3.37
CA PHE A 74 1.01 4.46 -2.06
C PHE A 74 -0.29 5.03 -1.47
N MET A 75 -1.17 4.16 -0.98
CA MET A 75 -2.44 4.55 -0.36
C MET A 75 -2.18 5.21 0.99
N LEU A 76 -2.49 6.50 1.12
CA LEU A 76 -2.35 7.22 2.39
C LEU A 76 -3.60 7.05 3.26
N TYR A 77 -4.78 7.22 2.66
CA TYR A 77 -6.06 7.13 3.35
C TYR A 77 -7.14 6.62 2.40
N THR A 78 -8.07 5.86 2.95
CA THR A 78 -9.32 5.46 2.29
C THR A 78 -10.47 5.94 3.15
N CYS A 79 -11.38 6.70 2.55
CA CYS A 79 -12.57 7.23 3.21
C CYS A 79 -13.81 6.64 2.51
N PRO A 80 -14.54 5.70 3.13
CA PRO A 80 -15.81 5.21 2.58
C PRO A 80 -16.79 6.37 2.38
N LEU A 81 -17.54 6.40 1.28
CA LEU A 81 -18.47 7.51 1.01
C LEU A 81 -19.57 7.63 2.08
N SER A 82 -19.98 6.51 2.68
CA SER A 82 -20.92 6.47 3.82
C SER A 82 -20.40 7.18 5.08
N SER A 83 -19.08 7.27 5.23
CA SER A 83 -18.44 7.98 6.35
C SER A 83 -18.32 9.49 6.11
N VAL A 84 -18.44 9.93 4.84
CA VAL A 84 -18.30 11.35 4.47
C VAL A 84 -19.58 12.07 4.85
N SER A 85 -19.43 13.10 5.69
CA SER A 85 -20.55 13.85 6.26
C SER A 85 -20.69 15.24 5.63
N PHE A 86 -19.59 15.86 5.24
CA PHE A 86 -19.58 17.23 4.72
C PHE A 86 -18.44 17.44 3.72
N CYS A 87 -18.65 18.27 2.71
CA CYS A 87 -17.58 18.77 1.85
C CYS A 87 -17.87 20.19 1.37
N ALA A 88 -16.85 21.03 1.28
CA ALA A 88 -17.02 22.39 0.78
C ALA A 88 -15.72 22.99 0.25
N VAL A 89 -15.89 24.02 -0.60
CA VAL A 89 -14.82 24.97 -0.95
C VAL A 89 -14.83 26.09 0.07
N ILE A 90 -13.66 26.55 0.49
CA ILE A 90 -13.55 27.61 1.48
C ILE A 90 -13.73 28.98 0.80
N PRO A 91 -14.73 29.79 1.21
CA PRO A 91 -15.07 31.03 0.50
C PRO A 91 -13.93 32.03 0.40
N THR A 92 -13.14 32.20 1.46
CA THR A 92 -12.02 33.14 1.51
C THR A 92 -10.83 32.72 0.64
N THR A 93 -10.74 31.43 0.29
CA THR A 93 -9.66 30.87 -0.52
C THR A 93 -10.21 29.79 -1.45
N PRO A 94 -10.82 30.15 -2.59
CA PRO A 94 -11.60 29.22 -3.44
C PRO A 94 -10.76 28.12 -4.10
N LYS A 95 -9.43 28.24 -4.04
CA LYS A 95 -8.48 27.19 -4.42
C LYS A 95 -8.35 26.08 -3.38
N VAL A 96 -8.98 26.21 -2.22
CA VAL A 96 -8.87 25.30 -1.08
C VAL A 96 -10.23 24.71 -0.79
N PHE A 97 -10.26 23.39 -0.64
CA PHE A 97 -11.47 22.65 -0.35
C PHE A 97 -11.15 21.53 0.63
N GLY A 98 -12.17 20.98 1.25
CA GLY A 98 -12.02 19.83 2.12
C GLY A 98 -13.31 19.06 2.30
N PHE A 99 -13.16 17.89 2.91
CA PHE A 99 -14.29 17.07 3.33
C PHE A 99 -14.05 16.51 4.73
N VAL A 100 -15.14 16.16 5.40
CA VAL A 100 -15.16 15.59 6.74
C VAL A 100 -15.63 14.15 6.63
N ALA A 101 -14.88 13.23 7.23
CA ALA A 101 -15.24 11.81 7.28
C ALA A 101 -15.06 11.23 8.69
N LYS A 102 -15.96 10.32 9.08
CA LYS A 102 -15.85 9.58 10.34
C LYS A 102 -14.70 8.56 10.26
N HIS A 103 -13.89 8.46 11.30
CA HIS A 103 -12.82 7.47 11.36
C HIS A 103 -13.41 6.05 11.48
N PRO A 104 -12.92 5.05 10.73
CA PRO A 104 -13.51 3.70 10.74
C PRO A 104 -13.27 2.94 12.05
N ALA A 105 -12.21 3.26 12.78
CA ALA A 105 -11.81 2.56 14.00
C ALA A 105 -12.02 3.37 15.30
N ALA A 106 -12.52 4.60 15.20
CA ALA A 106 -12.68 5.47 16.35
C ALA A 106 -13.89 6.39 16.18
N ASP A 107 -14.53 6.76 17.28
CA ASP A 107 -15.68 7.67 17.28
C ASP A 107 -15.25 9.13 17.18
N MET A 108 -14.49 9.44 16.13
CA MET A 108 -13.95 10.77 15.85
C MET A 108 -14.08 11.10 14.36
N TYR A 109 -14.04 12.39 14.05
CA TYR A 109 -14.10 12.87 12.68
C TYR A 109 -12.75 13.46 12.26
N HIS A 110 -12.42 13.32 10.99
CA HIS A 110 -11.28 13.98 10.40
C HIS A 110 -11.69 14.88 9.24
N CYS A 111 -11.13 16.07 9.23
CA CYS A 111 -11.18 16.98 8.10
C CYS A 111 -9.94 16.80 7.24
N TYR A 112 -10.15 16.53 5.95
CA TYR A 112 -9.11 16.39 4.93
C TYR A 112 -9.11 17.63 4.05
N LEU A 113 -7.97 18.31 3.98
CA LEU A 113 -7.85 19.61 3.30
C LEU A 113 -6.90 19.53 2.11
N PHE A 114 -7.34 20.11 1.00
CA PHE A 114 -6.65 20.05 -0.28
C PHE A 114 -6.65 21.41 -0.96
N GLN A 115 -5.70 21.58 -1.87
CA GLN A 115 -5.59 22.77 -2.70
C GLN A 115 -5.54 22.38 -4.18
N SER A 116 -6.45 22.95 -4.98
CA SER A 116 -6.48 22.85 -6.44
C SER A 116 -6.95 24.17 -7.04
N LYS A 117 -6.19 24.70 -8.01
CA LYS A 117 -6.60 25.92 -8.75
C LYS A 117 -7.68 25.64 -9.78
N LYS A 118 -7.70 24.43 -10.33
CA LYS A 118 -8.54 24.07 -11.49
C LYS A 118 -9.82 23.33 -11.09
N PHE A 119 -9.76 22.53 -10.03
CA PHE A 119 -10.78 21.51 -9.77
C PHE A 119 -11.44 21.61 -8.39
N SER A 120 -11.23 22.68 -7.61
CA SER A 120 -11.77 22.78 -6.25
C SER A 120 -13.29 22.64 -6.19
N HIS A 121 -14.01 23.44 -6.97
CA HIS A 121 -15.47 23.38 -7.04
C HIS A 121 -15.98 22.08 -7.66
N LEU A 122 -15.35 21.61 -8.74
CA LEU A 122 -15.71 20.36 -9.40
C LEU A 122 -15.59 19.17 -8.44
N LEU A 123 -14.46 19.06 -7.73
CA LEU A 123 -14.21 17.98 -6.78
C LEU A 123 -15.23 18.00 -5.64
N VAL A 124 -15.54 19.18 -5.09
CA VAL A 124 -16.59 19.32 -4.07
C VAL A 124 -17.97 18.95 -4.61
N SER A 125 -18.29 19.30 -5.86
CA SER A 125 -19.55 18.87 -6.49
C SER A 125 -19.61 17.36 -6.61
N ILE A 126 -18.60 16.73 -7.21
CA ILE A 126 -18.56 15.28 -7.44
C ILE A 126 -18.62 14.52 -6.10
N ILE A 127 -17.80 14.92 -5.12
CA ILE A 127 -17.83 14.32 -3.78
C ILE A 127 -19.21 14.49 -3.16
N GLY A 128 -19.76 15.71 -3.24
CA GLY A 128 -21.08 16.05 -2.74
C GLY A 128 -22.18 15.18 -3.30
N ASP A 129 -22.22 15.02 -4.62
CA ASP A 129 -23.21 14.21 -5.32
C ASP A 129 -23.06 12.73 -4.97
N ALA A 130 -21.81 12.24 -4.91
CA ALA A 130 -21.51 10.86 -4.56
C ALA A 130 -21.99 10.48 -3.16
N PHE A 131 -21.60 11.22 -2.10
CA PHE A 131 -22.00 10.84 -0.74
C PHE A 131 -23.49 11.09 -0.48
N ARG A 132 -24.12 12.08 -1.14
CA ARG A 132 -25.58 12.28 -1.04
C ARG A 132 -26.34 11.13 -1.67
N ALA A 133 -25.86 10.59 -2.80
CA ALA A 133 -26.43 9.40 -3.41
C ALA A 133 -26.33 8.21 -2.45
N THR A 134 -25.16 7.99 -1.83
CA THR A 134 -24.98 6.92 -0.82
C THR A 134 -25.95 7.06 0.36
N LYS A 135 -26.07 8.26 0.97
CA LYS A 135 -27.01 8.50 2.07
C LYS A 135 -28.48 8.27 1.68
N ARG A 136 -28.85 8.61 0.44
CA ARG A 136 -30.21 8.37 -0.08
C ARG A 136 -30.47 6.87 -0.26
N GLU A 137 -29.50 6.11 -0.77
CA GLU A 137 -29.61 4.65 -0.90
C GLU A 137 -29.70 3.95 0.46
N GLU A 138 -28.91 4.39 1.45
CA GLU A 138 -29.00 3.89 2.83
C GLU A 138 -30.38 4.17 3.44
N SER A 139 -30.91 5.38 3.24
CA SER A 139 -32.25 5.74 3.72
C SER A 139 -33.37 4.96 3.04
N LEU A 140 -33.24 4.66 1.74
CA LEU A 140 -34.21 3.87 0.97
C LEU A 140 -34.17 2.38 1.31
N ARG A 141 -32.99 1.87 1.70
CA ARG A 141 -32.81 0.47 2.12
C ARG A 141 -33.34 0.18 3.53
N GLY A 142 -33.90 1.17 4.22
CA GLY A 142 -34.46 1.03 5.55
C GLY A 142 -33.35 0.96 6.60
N GLY A 143 -33.11 2.10 7.26
CA GLY A 143 -32.21 2.17 8.40
C GLY A 143 -32.60 1.13 9.46
N GLY A 144 -31.70 0.19 9.74
CA GLY A 144 -31.79 -0.61 10.97
C GLY A 144 -31.54 -2.12 10.88
N ARG A 145 -31.14 -2.71 9.75
CA ARG A 145 -30.90 -4.18 9.73
C ARG A 145 -29.52 -4.69 9.35
N ASP A 146 -28.60 -3.85 8.89
CA ASP A 146 -27.37 -4.43 8.32
C ASP A 146 -26.07 -3.74 8.74
N LEU A 147 -26.03 -2.83 9.73
CA LEU A 147 -24.75 -2.24 10.18
C LEU A 147 -23.71 -3.30 10.56
N ILE A 148 -24.14 -4.41 11.17
CA ILE A 148 -23.27 -5.54 11.49
C ILE A 148 -22.83 -6.27 10.21
N VAL A 149 -23.75 -6.54 9.28
CA VAL A 149 -23.45 -7.26 8.03
C VAL A 149 -22.61 -6.41 7.09
N GLU A 150 -22.82 -5.10 7.09
CA GLU A 150 -22.10 -4.12 6.31
C GLU A 150 -20.72 -3.86 6.91
N ALA A 151 -20.60 -3.77 8.24
CA ALA A 151 -19.32 -3.81 8.94
C ALA A 151 -18.58 -5.13 8.69
N LEU A 152 -19.27 -6.27 8.67
CA LEU A 152 -18.70 -7.58 8.35
C LEU A 152 -18.28 -7.68 6.89
N ARG A 153 -19.06 -7.15 5.94
CA ARG A 153 -18.69 -7.08 4.52
C ARG A 153 -17.49 -6.17 4.30
N HIS A 154 -17.46 -5.02 4.98
CA HIS A 154 -16.32 -4.10 4.94
C HIS A 154 -15.08 -4.76 5.55
N LYS A 155 -15.21 -5.43 6.70
CA LYS A 155 -14.12 -6.19 7.33
C LYS A 155 -13.65 -7.34 6.44
N ASN A 156 -14.56 -8.06 5.79
CA ASN A 156 -14.22 -9.14 4.86
C ASN A 156 -13.48 -8.57 3.62
N LYS A 157 -13.92 -7.43 3.10
CA LYS A 157 -13.24 -6.72 2.00
C LYS A 157 -11.85 -6.23 2.40
N LEU A 158 -11.69 -5.68 3.61
CA LEU A 158 -10.38 -5.30 4.16
C LEU A 158 -9.48 -6.52 4.34
N LEU A 159 -9.98 -7.62 4.92
CA LEU A 159 -9.24 -8.87 5.08
C LEU A 159 -8.86 -9.50 3.74
N GLN A 160 -9.70 -9.40 2.71
CA GLN A 160 -9.37 -9.84 1.36
C GLN A 160 -8.29 -8.97 0.73
N ARG A 161 -8.34 -7.65 0.95
CA ARG A 161 -7.30 -6.71 0.48
C ARG A 161 -5.98 -6.94 1.20
N GLU A 162 -6.00 -7.13 2.51
CA GLU A 162 -4.83 -7.49 3.31
C GLU A 162 -4.28 -8.86 2.90
N ASN A 163 -5.13 -9.86 2.66
CA ASN A 163 -4.70 -11.14 2.11
C ASN A 163 -4.12 -11.01 0.71
N ALA A 164 -4.67 -10.15 -0.14
CA ALA A 164 -4.11 -9.88 -1.47
C ALA A 164 -2.77 -9.16 -1.35
N GLU A 165 -2.62 -8.21 -0.44
CA GLU A 165 -1.37 -7.53 -0.15
C GLU A 165 -0.33 -8.48 0.44
N LEU A 166 -0.71 -9.33 1.40
CA LEU A 166 0.15 -10.37 1.96
C LEU A 166 0.55 -11.38 0.88
N ARG A 167 -0.36 -11.79 0.01
CA ARG A 167 -0.06 -12.63 -1.16
C ARG A 167 0.87 -11.94 -2.15
N MET A 168 0.73 -10.63 -2.35
CA MET A 168 1.63 -9.83 -3.18
C MET A 168 2.99 -9.63 -2.53
N ARG A 169 3.06 -9.50 -1.20
CA ARG A 169 4.32 -9.44 -0.44
C ARG A 169 5.02 -10.80 -0.42
N LEU A 170 4.26 -11.89 -0.30
CA LEU A 170 4.75 -13.26 -0.44
C LEU A 170 5.18 -13.55 -1.89
N SER A 171 4.47 -13.06 -2.90
CA SER A 171 4.88 -13.23 -4.30
C SER A 171 6.07 -12.36 -4.68
N ALA A 172 6.19 -11.16 -4.10
CA ALA A 172 7.37 -10.28 -4.24
C ALA A 172 8.59 -10.83 -3.51
N SER A 173 8.39 -11.55 -2.40
CA SER A 173 9.40 -12.37 -1.76
C SER A 173 9.38 -13.76 -2.36
N GLY A 174 9.72 -13.88 -3.66
CA GLY A 174 9.62 -15.11 -4.45
C GLY A 174 9.75 -16.36 -3.59
N ASP A 175 8.60 -16.98 -3.29
CA ASP A 175 8.58 -18.13 -2.39
C ASP A 175 9.54 -19.17 -2.98
N PRO A 176 10.51 -19.67 -2.19
CA PRO A 176 11.41 -20.69 -2.68
C PRO A 176 10.55 -21.86 -3.13
N LEU A 177 10.78 -22.36 -4.34
CA LEU A 177 10.04 -23.50 -4.88
C LEU A 177 10.17 -24.70 -3.92
N LEU A 178 9.14 -24.93 -3.10
CA LEU A 178 9.10 -26.03 -2.15
C LEU A 178 8.58 -27.28 -2.86
N GLN A 179 9.48 -28.23 -3.08
CA GLN A 179 9.12 -29.60 -3.46
C GLN A 179 8.27 -30.24 -2.35
N ASN A 180 7.42 -31.21 -2.71
CA ASN A 180 6.54 -31.89 -1.75
C ASN A 180 7.29 -32.47 -0.54
N ARG A 181 8.50 -33.00 -0.75
CA ARG A 181 9.37 -33.47 0.35
C ARG A 181 9.68 -32.35 1.36
N HIS A 182 9.95 -31.13 0.91
CA HIS A 182 10.28 -30.00 1.79
C HIS A 182 9.07 -29.62 2.64
N LYS A 183 7.85 -29.67 2.07
CA LYS A 183 6.60 -29.40 2.79
C LYS A 183 6.36 -30.43 3.89
N ILE A 184 6.56 -31.71 3.59
CA ILE A 184 6.41 -32.81 4.56
C ILE A 184 7.41 -32.64 5.71
N TYR A 185 8.69 -32.43 5.43
CA TYR A 185 9.70 -32.25 6.48
C TYR A 185 9.46 -31.01 7.33
N ARG A 186 9.06 -29.88 6.71
CA ARG A 186 8.72 -28.65 7.46
C ARG A 186 7.51 -28.85 8.37
N LEU A 187 6.47 -29.54 7.89
CA LEU A 187 5.30 -29.85 8.69
C LEU A 187 5.65 -30.77 9.87
N GLN A 188 6.40 -31.85 9.62
CA GLN A 188 6.86 -32.76 10.68
C GLN A 188 7.70 -32.02 11.73
N PHE A 189 8.60 -31.14 11.31
CA PHE A 189 9.41 -30.33 12.21
C PHE A 189 8.54 -29.40 13.07
N ALA A 190 7.58 -28.70 12.46
CA ALA A 190 6.67 -27.79 13.17
C ALA A 190 5.80 -28.55 14.20
N THR A 191 5.24 -29.69 13.81
CA THR A 191 4.44 -30.52 14.73
C THR A 191 5.28 -31.08 15.88
N ALA A 192 6.53 -31.50 15.63
CA ALA A 192 7.40 -32.05 16.66
C ALA A 192 7.94 -31.00 17.66
N HIS A 193 7.97 -29.72 17.27
CA HIS A 193 8.56 -28.64 18.08
C HIS A 193 7.58 -27.54 18.48
N GLY A 194 6.28 -27.69 18.20
CA GLY A 194 5.25 -26.68 18.47
C GLY A 194 5.11 -26.32 19.96
N ASP A 195 5.27 -27.30 20.85
CA ASP A 195 5.13 -27.12 22.30
C ASP A 195 6.44 -26.76 23.02
N LYS A 196 7.51 -26.44 22.27
CA LYS A 196 8.81 -26.12 22.86
C LYS A 196 8.83 -24.71 23.43
N ASP A 197 9.50 -24.57 24.57
CA ASP A 197 9.60 -23.32 25.31
C ASP A 197 10.66 -22.34 24.75
N CYS A 198 10.64 -21.10 25.22
CA CYS A 198 11.58 -20.06 24.79
C CYS A 198 13.04 -20.42 25.08
N THR A 199 13.30 -21.22 26.12
CA THR A 199 14.65 -21.67 26.48
C THR A 199 15.21 -22.65 25.46
N PHE A 200 14.39 -23.57 24.95
CA PHE A 200 14.75 -24.44 23.84
C PHE A 200 15.13 -23.62 22.61
N TRP A 201 14.25 -22.70 22.17
CA TRP A 201 14.49 -21.88 20.98
C TRP A 201 15.70 -20.94 21.12
N ARG A 202 16.03 -20.52 22.35
CA ARG A 202 17.23 -19.71 22.64
C ARG A 202 18.53 -20.46 22.36
N ASN A 203 18.51 -21.80 22.47
CA ASN A 203 19.66 -22.67 22.26
C ASN A 203 19.74 -23.24 20.83
N VAL A 204 18.74 -22.96 19.97
CA VAL A 204 18.76 -23.39 18.57
C VAL A 204 19.65 -22.48 17.76
N LEU A 205 20.54 -23.10 16.97
CA LEU A 205 21.30 -22.43 15.94
C LEU A 205 20.64 -22.63 14.59
N TRP A 206 20.36 -21.52 13.91
CA TRP A 206 19.88 -21.51 12.53
C TRP A 206 21.03 -21.24 11.59
N SER A 207 21.13 -22.00 10.51
CA SER A 207 22.12 -21.78 9.45
C SER A 207 21.49 -21.94 8.09
N ASP A 208 21.95 -21.16 7.12
CA ASP A 208 21.51 -21.26 5.73
C ASP A 208 22.64 -20.90 4.75
N GLU A 209 22.50 -21.37 3.51
CA GLU A 209 23.43 -21.09 2.41
C GLU A 209 22.74 -20.21 1.36
N THR A 210 23.41 -19.13 0.96
CA THR A 210 22.92 -18.26 -0.11
C THR A 210 23.96 -18.13 -1.20
N LYS A 211 23.55 -18.37 -2.45
CA LYS A 211 24.35 -18.06 -3.62
C LYS A 211 24.17 -16.58 -3.99
N ILE A 212 25.25 -15.82 -3.95
CA ILE A 212 25.27 -14.42 -4.40
C ILE A 212 25.88 -14.38 -5.79
N GLU A 213 25.08 -14.06 -6.80
CA GLU A 213 25.55 -13.93 -8.19
C GLU A 213 26.12 -12.52 -8.42
N LEU A 214 27.39 -12.44 -8.81
CA LEU A 214 28.05 -11.17 -9.11
C LEU A 214 27.81 -10.71 -10.56
N PHE A 215 27.49 -11.65 -11.46
CA PHE A 215 27.28 -11.38 -12.89
C PHE A 215 26.00 -12.08 -13.38
N GLY A 216 25.19 -11.35 -14.18
CA GLY A 216 24.00 -11.93 -14.82
C GLY A 216 22.69 -11.72 -14.08
N HIS A 217 22.43 -10.52 -13.55
CA HIS A 217 21.06 -10.16 -13.16
C HIS A 217 20.09 -10.47 -14.31
N ASN A 218 19.09 -11.32 -14.03
CA ASN A 218 18.02 -11.73 -14.94
C ASN A 218 17.05 -10.57 -15.25
N ASP A 219 17.58 -9.46 -15.75
CA ASP A 219 16.77 -8.45 -16.41
C ASP A 219 16.61 -8.85 -17.89
N HIS A 220 15.38 -8.79 -18.40
CA HIS A 220 15.09 -9.16 -19.78
C HIS A 220 15.73 -8.14 -20.72
N ARG A 221 16.89 -8.48 -21.31
CA ARG A 221 17.58 -7.61 -22.27
C ARG A 221 17.29 -8.04 -23.69
N TYR A 222 16.67 -7.13 -24.45
CA TYR A 222 16.38 -7.32 -25.86
C TYR A 222 17.50 -6.73 -26.71
N VAL A 223 17.94 -7.47 -27.74
CA VAL A 223 18.95 -7.01 -28.70
C VAL A 223 18.35 -7.04 -30.10
N TRP A 224 18.30 -5.89 -30.77
CA TRP A 224 17.89 -5.79 -32.17
C TRP A 224 19.08 -6.12 -33.09
N ARG A 225 18.91 -7.05 -34.02
CA ARG A 225 19.98 -7.48 -34.96
C ARG A 225 19.45 -7.87 -36.33
N LYS A 226 20.28 -7.67 -37.37
CA LYS A 226 20.02 -8.14 -38.74
C LYS A 226 20.35 -9.63 -38.88
N LYS A 227 19.71 -10.32 -39.83
CA LYS A 227 19.94 -11.75 -40.12
C LYS A 227 21.42 -11.98 -40.44
N GLY A 228 22.08 -12.91 -39.73
CA GLY A 228 23.50 -13.24 -39.88
C GLY A 228 24.46 -12.48 -38.96
N GLU A 229 24.02 -11.46 -38.22
CA GLU A 229 24.90 -10.67 -37.33
C GLU A 229 24.91 -11.16 -35.87
N ALA A 230 24.47 -12.40 -35.64
CA ALA A 230 24.26 -12.94 -34.30
C ALA A 230 25.51 -12.98 -33.42
N CYS A 231 26.67 -13.26 -34.02
CA CYS A 231 27.94 -13.46 -33.31
C CYS A 231 28.78 -12.18 -33.18
N LYS A 232 28.28 -11.01 -33.62
CA LYS A 232 29.02 -9.76 -33.47
C LYS A 232 29.11 -9.39 -31.98
N PRO A 233 30.27 -8.93 -31.46
CA PRO A 233 30.43 -8.58 -30.03
C PRO A 233 29.40 -7.58 -29.50
N LYS A 234 28.93 -6.65 -30.36
CA LYS A 234 27.86 -5.70 -30.04
C LYS A 234 26.46 -6.32 -29.88
N ASN A 235 26.29 -7.55 -30.34
CA ASN A 235 25.05 -8.32 -30.34
C ASN A 235 25.12 -9.57 -29.45
N THR A 236 26.24 -9.79 -28.75
CA THR A 236 26.44 -10.88 -27.79
C THR A 236 26.62 -10.31 -26.39
N ILE A 237 26.07 -11.00 -25.40
CA ILE A 237 26.29 -10.66 -24.00
C ILE A 237 27.38 -11.60 -23.49
N PRO A 238 28.50 -11.08 -22.95
CA PRO A 238 29.51 -11.94 -22.35
C PRO A 238 28.90 -12.64 -21.14
N THR A 239 28.89 -13.98 -21.15
CA THR A 239 28.44 -14.79 -20.02
C THR A 239 29.64 -15.42 -19.33
N VAL A 240 29.62 -15.42 -18.00
CA VAL A 240 30.55 -16.21 -17.20
C VAL A 240 29.90 -17.56 -16.89
N LYS A 241 30.64 -18.66 -17.01
CA LYS A 241 30.12 -19.97 -16.62
C LYS A 241 29.70 -19.92 -15.14
N HIS A 242 28.47 -20.36 -14.85
CA HIS A 242 27.86 -20.40 -13.51
C HIS A 242 27.53 -19.03 -12.86
N GLY A 243 27.51 -17.94 -13.63
CA GLY A 243 27.12 -16.59 -13.12
C GLY A 243 28.16 -15.91 -12.24
N GLY A 244 29.36 -16.51 -12.10
CA GLY A 244 30.46 -15.95 -11.29
C GLY A 244 30.09 -15.69 -9.82
N GLY A 245 29.05 -16.36 -9.32
CA GLY A 245 28.57 -16.18 -7.96
C GLY A 245 29.43 -16.87 -6.91
N SER A 246 29.41 -16.35 -5.68
CA SER A 246 30.00 -16.97 -4.49
C SER A 246 28.91 -17.55 -3.59
N ILE A 247 29.19 -18.64 -2.90
CA ILE A 247 28.29 -19.20 -1.89
C ILE A 247 28.69 -18.63 -0.54
N MET A 248 27.73 -18.06 0.16
CA MET A 248 27.91 -17.56 1.51
C MET A 248 27.12 -18.44 2.48
N TRP A 249 27.76 -18.82 3.58
CA TRP A 249 27.15 -19.50 4.71
C TRP A 249 26.90 -18.51 5.84
N GLY A 250 25.66 -18.45 6.30
CA GLY A 250 25.25 -17.63 7.43
C GLY A 250 24.73 -18.47 8.58
N ARG A 251 24.90 -17.97 9.80
CA ARG A 251 24.25 -18.53 11.00
C ARG A 251 23.68 -17.44 11.88
N PHE A 252 22.59 -17.70 12.57
CA PHE A 252 22.07 -16.84 13.63
C PHE A 252 21.52 -17.68 14.78
N ALA A 253 21.61 -17.13 15.98
CA ALA A 253 21.04 -17.69 17.19
C ALA A 253 20.30 -16.58 17.95
N ALA A 254 19.67 -16.91 19.07
CA ALA A 254 18.97 -15.92 19.88
C ALA A 254 19.87 -14.81 20.45
N ILE A 255 21.19 -15.01 20.50
CA ILE A 255 22.16 -13.98 20.90
C ILE A 255 22.55 -13.02 19.76
N GLY A 256 22.20 -13.35 18.51
CA GLY A 256 22.46 -12.52 17.34
C GLY A 256 22.97 -13.30 16.13
N THR A 257 23.39 -12.55 15.12
CA THR A 257 23.88 -13.07 13.84
C THR A 257 25.37 -13.39 13.93
N GLY A 258 25.77 -14.58 13.48
CA GLY A 258 27.17 -14.98 13.36
C GLY A 258 27.84 -14.42 12.11
N ALA A 259 29.17 -14.52 12.05
CA ALA A 259 29.94 -14.06 10.90
C ALA A 259 29.60 -14.85 9.62
N LEU A 260 29.47 -14.14 8.51
CA LEU A 260 29.23 -14.72 7.19
C LEU A 260 30.53 -15.36 6.68
N GLN A 261 30.47 -16.62 6.28
CA GLN A 261 31.62 -17.35 5.74
C GLN A 261 31.47 -17.59 4.25
N LYS A 262 32.50 -17.28 3.47
CA LYS A 262 32.55 -17.65 2.06
C LYS A 262 32.89 -19.14 1.95
N ILE A 263 32.07 -19.90 1.25
CA ILE A 263 32.38 -21.30 0.91
C ILE A 263 33.06 -21.31 -0.46
N ASP A 264 34.26 -21.88 -0.52
CA ASP A 264 34.93 -22.14 -1.80
C ASP A 264 34.35 -23.41 -2.43
N GLY A 265 33.45 -23.25 -3.40
CA GLY A 265 32.79 -24.38 -4.07
C GLY A 265 31.63 -23.95 -4.98
N ILE A 266 31.02 -24.93 -5.67
CA ILE A 266 29.83 -24.75 -6.50
C ILE A 266 28.68 -25.54 -5.85
N MET A 267 27.53 -24.90 -5.68
CA MET A 267 26.30 -25.53 -5.17
C MET A 267 25.87 -26.58 -6.19
N ARG A 268 25.85 -27.85 -5.79
CA ARG A 268 25.48 -28.97 -6.66
C ARG A 268 23.97 -29.14 -6.72
#